data_AF-A0A498QBP3-F1
#
_entry.id   AF-A0A498QBP3-F1
#
_cell.length_a   1.000
_cell.length_b   1.000
_cell.length_c   1.000
_cell.angle_alpha   90.00
_cell.angle_beta   90.00
_cell.angle_gamma   90.00
#
_symmetry.space_group_name_H-M   'P 1'
#
loop_
_entity.id
_entity.type
_entity.pdbx_description
1 polymer ?
#
loop_
_entity_poly.entity_id
_entity_poly.type
_entity_poly.pdbx_seq_one_letter_code
_entity_poly.pdbx_strand_id
1 'polypeptide(L)'
;MLEVAYRCPNGEPGVVKTAPKLSDGTPFPTLYYLTHPVLTAAASRLETTGLMREMTHRLRCDPDLAAAYRRAHESYLAERDVIEPLGTAVSAGGMPDRVKCLHVLIAHSLAKGPGVNPLGDEAVALLAAEPAAADLIVGEQWR
;
A
#
# COMPACT_ATOMS: atom_id res chain seq x y z
N MET A 1 3.88 9.65 14.15
CA MET A 1 4.61 8.65 13.34
C MET A 1 5.29 7.69 14.28
N LEU A 2 5.25 6.39 13.99
CA LEU A 2 5.89 5.35 14.80
C LEU A 2 7.31 5.05 14.30
N GLU A 3 7.48 4.85 12.99
CA GLU A 3 8.77 4.55 12.36
C GLU A 3 8.76 4.88 10.86
N VAL A 4 9.95 4.96 10.24
CA VAL A 4 10.09 4.95 8.76
C VAL A 4 10.00 3.49 8.32
N ALA A 5 8.91 3.12 7.65
CA ALA A 5 8.68 1.74 7.19
C ALA A 5 9.37 1.43 5.86
N TYR A 6 9.65 2.46 5.06
CA TYR A 6 10.44 2.36 3.84
C TYR A 6 11.24 3.63 3.62
N ARG A 7 12.53 3.46 3.35
CA ARG A 7 13.44 4.55 2.95
C ARG A 7 13.80 4.34 1.49
N CYS A 8 13.56 5.36 0.67
CA CYS A 8 13.93 5.37 -0.73
C CYS A 8 15.47 5.26 -0.89
N PRO A 9 15.99 4.75 -2.02
CA PRO A 9 17.42 4.73 -2.32
C PRO A 9 18.10 6.10 -2.24
N ASN A 10 17.39 7.18 -2.55
CA ASN A 10 17.86 8.56 -2.35
C ASN A 10 18.02 8.99 -0.87
N GLY A 11 17.65 8.12 0.08
CA GLY A 11 17.77 8.35 1.52
C GLY A 11 16.53 8.97 2.18
N GLU A 12 15.56 9.45 1.42
CA GLU A 12 14.35 10.09 1.95
C GLU A 12 13.30 9.07 2.42
N PRO A 13 12.45 9.39 3.40
CA PRO A 13 11.36 8.51 3.81
C PRO A 13 10.32 8.39 2.68
N GLY A 14 10.10 7.16 2.20
CA GLY A 14 9.05 6.86 1.24
C GLY A 14 7.73 6.50 1.91
N VAL A 15 7.80 5.70 2.98
CA VAL A 15 6.64 5.26 3.76
C VAL A 15 6.91 5.40 5.24
N VAL A 16 5.91 5.88 5.96
CA VAL A 16 5.93 5.92 7.42
C VAL A 16 4.85 5.01 7.99
N LYS A 17 5.13 4.41 9.14
CA LYS A 17 4.13 3.69 9.93
C LYS A 17 3.48 4.65 10.93
N THR A 18 2.16 4.62 11.03
CA THR A 18 1.36 5.55 11.83
C THR A 18 0.62 4.84 12.96
N ALA A 19 0.25 5.59 14.00
CA ALA A 19 -0.63 5.04 15.03
C ALA A 19 -2.03 4.83 14.43
N PRO A 20 -2.76 3.77 14.82
CA PRO A 20 -4.12 3.52 14.34
C PRO A 20 -5.11 4.64 14.70
N LYS A 21 -4.83 5.42 15.76
CA LYS A 21 -5.63 6.58 16.19
C LYS A 21 -4.78 7.84 16.29
N LEU A 22 -5.43 8.98 16.07
CA LEU A 22 -4.93 10.30 16.42
C LEU A 22 -4.95 10.50 17.95
N SER A 23 -4.32 11.57 18.43
CA SER A 23 -4.27 11.89 19.87
C SER A 23 -5.63 12.14 20.51
N ASP A 24 -6.64 12.49 19.71
CA ASP A 24 -8.03 12.66 20.13
C ASP A 24 -8.86 11.37 20.05
N GLY A 25 -8.25 10.24 19.69
CA GLY A 25 -8.89 8.94 19.51
C GLY A 25 -9.52 8.71 18.14
N THR A 26 -9.48 9.69 17.23
CA THR A 26 -10.02 9.53 15.86
C THR A 26 -9.24 8.44 15.10
N PRO A 27 -9.90 7.46 14.46
CA PRO A 27 -9.22 6.48 13.63
C PRO A 27 -8.42 7.14 12.49
N PHE A 28 -7.14 6.82 12.40
CA PHE A 28 -6.29 7.25 11.30
C PHE A 28 -6.55 6.34 10.07
N PRO A 29 -6.56 6.88 8.84
CA PRO A 29 -7.09 6.15 7.68
C PRO A 29 -6.23 4.97 7.21
N THR A 30 -4.97 4.87 7.67
CA THR A 30 -4.02 3.81 7.31
C THR A 30 -2.94 3.62 8.37
N LEU A 31 -2.30 2.46 8.40
CA LEU A 31 -1.13 2.10 9.19
C LEU A 31 0.15 2.47 8.43
N TYR A 32 0.15 2.37 7.10
CA TYR A 32 1.27 2.76 6.24
C TYR A 32 0.86 3.93 5.37
N TYR A 33 1.59 5.03 5.48
CA TYR A 33 1.31 6.26 4.77
C TYR A 33 2.44 6.60 3.81
N LEU A 34 2.10 6.74 2.51
CA LEU A 34 3.03 7.15 1.46
C LEU A 34 3.36 8.63 1.63
N THR A 35 4.64 8.96 1.77
CA THR A 35 5.07 10.31 2.16
C THR A 35 5.93 11.00 1.12
N HIS A 36 6.69 10.26 0.32
CA HIS A 36 7.57 10.88 -0.67
C HIS A 36 6.75 11.55 -1.79
N PRO A 37 6.94 12.86 -2.04
CA PRO A 37 6.05 13.65 -2.92
C PRO A 37 6.00 13.10 -4.35
N VAL A 38 7.13 12.63 -4.88
CA VAL A 38 7.20 12.03 -6.21
C VAL A 38 6.43 10.70 -6.29
N LEU A 39 6.53 9.84 -5.27
CA LEU A 39 5.78 8.58 -5.23
C LEU A 39 4.27 8.83 -5.09
N THR A 40 3.88 9.79 -4.25
CA THR A 40 2.49 10.23 -4.11
C THR A 40 1.94 10.77 -5.43
N ALA A 41 2.70 11.62 -6.13
CA ALA A 41 2.30 12.13 -7.43
C ALA A 41 2.18 11.03 -8.50
N ALA A 42 3.11 10.06 -8.50
CA ALA A 42 3.06 8.92 -9.40
C ALA A 42 1.85 7.99 -9.11
N ALA A 43 1.60 7.67 -7.85
CA ALA A 43 0.41 6.94 -7.42
C ALA A 43 -0.88 7.64 -7.86
N SER A 44 -0.97 8.96 -7.67
CA SER A 44 -2.10 9.77 -8.12
C SER A 44 -2.30 9.70 -9.64
N ARG A 45 -1.23 9.80 -10.44
CA ARG A 45 -1.31 9.63 -11.90
C ARG A 45 -1.82 8.23 -12.25
N LEU A 46 -1.25 7.19 -11.63
CA LEU A 46 -1.63 5.81 -11.89
C LEU A 46 -3.11 5.54 -11.55
N GLU A 47 -3.64 6.16 -10.50
CA GLU A 47 -5.07 6.06 -10.13
C GLU A 47 -6.02 6.56 -11.23
N THR A 48 -5.58 7.49 -12.09
CA THR A 48 -6.39 8.03 -13.21
C THR A 48 -6.46 7.13 -14.44
N THR A 49 -5.59 6.13 -14.54
CA THR A 49 -5.48 5.24 -15.71
C THR A 49 -6.61 4.22 -15.82
N GLY A 50 -7.44 4.08 -14.78
CA GLY A 50 -8.44 3.03 -14.66
C GLY A 50 -7.93 1.72 -14.05
N LEU A 51 -6.64 1.66 -13.67
CA LEU A 51 -6.02 0.46 -13.08
C LEU A 51 -6.77 -0.09 -11.87
N MET A 52 -7.25 0.78 -10.96
CA MET A 52 -7.99 0.32 -9.77
C MET A 52 -9.28 -0.43 -10.13
N ARG A 53 -9.97 0.00 -11.20
CA ARG A 53 -11.19 -0.66 -11.68
C ARG A 53 -10.86 -2.04 -12.25
N GLU A 54 -9.77 -2.14 -13.00
CA GLU A 54 -9.28 -3.39 -13.57
C GLU A 54 -8.84 -4.38 -12.48
N MET A 55 -8.02 -3.94 -11.53
CA MET A 55 -7.62 -4.74 -10.38
C MET A 55 -8.83 -5.22 -9.57
N THR A 56 -9.82 -4.35 -9.35
CA THR A 56 -11.07 -4.71 -8.67
C THR A 56 -11.90 -5.72 -9.48
N HIS A 57 -11.85 -5.68 -10.81
CA HIS A 57 -12.49 -6.67 -11.67
C HIS A 57 -11.79 -8.03 -11.54
N ARG A 58 -10.45 -8.06 -11.62
CA ARG A 58 -9.64 -9.26 -11.47
C ARG A 58 -9.90 -9.99 -10.14
N LEU A 59 -10.07 -9.27 -9.04
CA LEU A 59 -10.44 -9.87 -7.74
C LEU A 59 -11.74 -10.70 -7.78
N ARG A 60 -12.65 -10.45 -8.74
CA ARG A 60 -13.89 -11.23 -8.91
C ARG A 60 -13.72 -12.45 -9.81
N CYS A 61 -12.69 -12.46 -10.64
CA CYS A 61 -12.49 -13.45 -11.70
C CYS A 61 -11.31 -14.39 -11.42
N ASP A 62 -10.42 -14.01 -10.52
CA ASP A 62 -9.22 -14.77 -10.14
C ASP A 62 -9.26 -15.11 -8.64
N PRO A 63 -9.67 -16.35 -8.28
CA PRO A 63 -9.75 -16.79 -6.89
C PRO A 63 -8.40 -16.79 -6.17
N ASP A 64 -7.30 -17.06 -6.87
CA ASP A 64 -5.96 -17.13 -6.27
C ASP A 64 -5.46 -15.73 -5.92
N LEU A 65 -5.67 -14.76 -6.81
CA LEU A 65 -5.42 -13.34 -6.53
C LEU A 65 -6.28 -12.85 -5.36
N ALA A 66 -7.57 -13.18 -5.35
CA ALA A 66 -8.47 -12.79 -4.27
C ALA A 66 -8.03 -13.38 -2.92
N ALA A 67 -7.60 -14.65 -2.90
CA ALA A 67 -7.07 -15.29 -1.70
C ALA A 67 -5.76 -14.65 -1.23
N ALA A 68 -4.85 -14.32 -2.13
CA ALA A 68 -3.60 -13.63 -1.81
C ALA A 68 -3.85 -12.22 -1.25
N TYR A 69 -4.74 -11.46 -1.87
CA TYR A 69 -5.11 -10.12 -1.40
C TYR A 69 -5.87 -10.14 -0.06
N ARG A 70 -6.66 -11.20 0.20
CA ARG A 70 -7.27 -11.44 1.52
C ARG A 70 -6.24 -11.77 2.60
N ARG A 71 -5.21 -12.55 2.30
CA ARG A 71 -4.09 -12.77 3.24
C ARG A 71 -3.36 -11.47 3.56
N ALA A 72 -3.14 -10.62 2.56
CA ALA A 72 -2.55 -9.29 2.75
C ALA A 72 -3.40 -8.43 3.70
N HIS A 73 -4.72 -8.46 3.51
CA HIS A 73 -5.70 -7.78 4.37
C HIS A 73 -5.64 -8.26 5.83
N GLU A 74 -5.66 -9.58 6.04
CA GLU A 74 -5.63 -10.18 7.38
C GLU A 74 -4.32 -9.88 8.11
N SER A 75 -3.19 -10.01 7.41
CA SER A 75 -1.88 -9.65 7.95
C SER A 75 -1.81 -8.17 8.35
N TYR A 76 -2.39 -7.28 7.52
CA TYR A 76 -2.45 -5.86 7.81
C TYR A 76 -3.28 -5.56 9.06
N LEU A 77 -4.45 -6.18 9.21
CA LEU A 77 -5.31 -6.01 10.39
C LEU A 77 -4.62 -6.52 11.65
N ALA A 78 -4.01 -7.70 11.59
CA ALA A 78 -3.26 -8.25 12.71
C ALA A 78 -2.14 -7.31 13.17
N GLU A 79 -1.36 -6.74 12.25
CA GLU A 79 -0.29 -5.82 12.60
C GLU A 79 -0.81 -4.49 13.18
N ARG A 80 -1.92 -3.96 12.64
CA ARG A 80 -2.56 -2.76 13.19
C ARG A 80 -3.08 -3.00 14.60
N ASP A 81 -3.78 -4.10 14.82
CA ASP A 81 -4.49 -4.37 16.06
C ASP A 81 -3.55 -4.76 17.22
N VAL A 82 -2.32 -5.19 16.92
CA VAL A 82 -1.23 -5.31 17.90
C VAL A 82 -0.85 -3.94 18.50
N ILE A 83 -0.92 -2.87 17.71
CA ILE A 83 -0.61 -1.51 18.18
C ILE A 83 -1.80 -0.96 18.96
N GLU A 84 -2.96 -0.91 18.30
CA GLU A 84 -4.21 -0.52 18.91
C GLU A 84 -5.39 -0.99 18.07
N PRO A 85 -6.33 -1.77 18.64
CA PRO A 85 -7.49 -2.25 17.89
C PRO A 85 -8.46 -1.11 17.59
N LEU A 86 -8.91 -1.04 16.33
CA LEU A 86 -9.95 -0.10 15.89
C LEU A 86 -11.37 -0.67 16.01
N GLY A 87 -11.50 -1.98 16.27
CA GLY A 87 -12.81 -2.65 16.29
C GLY A 87 -13.50 -2.70 14.92
N THR A 88 -12.77 -2.48 13.83
CA THR A 88 -13.29 -2.57 12.46
C THR A 88 -12.50 -3.60 11.65
N ALA A 89 -13.21 -4.32 10.78
CA ALA A 89 -12.60 -5.19 9.77
C ALA A 89 -12.16 -4.41 8.52
N VAL A 90 -12.18 -3.07 8.54
CA VAL A 90 -11.74 -2.26 7.41
C VAL A 90 -10.24 -2.05 7.52
N SER A 91 -9.49 -2.57 6.55
CA SER A 91 -8.07 -2.23 6.38
C SER A 91 -7.90 -1.06 5.40
N ALA A 92 -6.66 -0.84 4.97
CA ALA A 92 -6.33 0.13 3.95
C ALA A 92 -6.81 -0.27 2.54
N GLY A 93 -7.00 0.73 1.67
CA GLY A 93 -7.00 0.50 0.21
C GLY A 93 -8.25 -0.16 -0.37
N GLY A 94 -9.27 -0.43 0.43
CA GLY A 94 -10.50 -1.10 -0.03
C GLY A 94 -10.40 -2.63 -0.01
N MET A 95 -9.29 -3.16 0.48
CA MET A 95 -9.11 -4.58 0.81
C MET A 95 -10.26 -5.12 1.67
N PRO A 96 -10.61 -6.41 1.55
CA PRO A 96 -10.00 -7.39 0.64
C PRO A 96 -10.73 -7.53 -0.71
N ASP A 97 -11.86 -6.84 -0.91
CA ASP A 97 -12.74 -7.17 -2.06
C ASP A 97 -12.69 -6.13 -3.19
N ARG A 98 -11.96 -5.02 -3.01
CA ARG A 98 -11.78 -3.97 -4.03
C ARG A 98 -10.47 -3.20 -3.86
N VAL A 99 -10.16 -2.37 -4.86
CA VAL A 99 -9.12 -1.35 -4.80
C VAL A 99 -9.78 0.03 -4.84
N LYS A 100 -9.63 0.80 -3.76
CA LYS A 100 -10.15 2.17 -3.62
C LYS A 100 -9.08 3.25 -3.75
N CYS A 101 -7.83 2.91 -3.48
CA CYS A 101 -6.69 3.84 -3.47
C CYS A 101 -5.38 3.07 -3.58
N LEU A 102 -4.53 3.44 -4.56
CA LEU A 102 -3.23 2.82 -4.80
C LEU A 102 -2.16 3.31 -3.83
N HIS A 103 -2.23 4.56 -3.37
CA HIS A 103 -1.23 5.14 -2.46
C HIS A 103 -0.94 4.22 -1.27
N VAL A 104 -2.00 3.62 -0.73
CA VAL A 104 -1.89 2.81 0.48
C VAL A 104 -1.52 1.35 0.18
N LEU A 105 -1.83 0.82 -1.01
CA LEU A 105 -1.36 -0.49 -1.43
C LEU A 105 0.14 -0.43 -1.77
N ILE A 106 0.57 0.64 -2.43
CA ILE A 106 1.98 0.97 -2.69
C ILE A 106 2.70 1.11 -1.34
N ALA A 107 2.17 1.91 -0.41
CA ALA A 107 2.75 2.08 0.91
C ALA A 107 2.89 0.75 1.67
N HIS A 108 1.84 -0.08 1.66
CA HIS A 108 1.86 -1.39 2.30
C HIS A 108 2.94 -2.29 1.70
N SER A 109 3.03 -2.34 0.37
CA SER A 109 4.00 -3.19 -0.33
C SER A 109 5.42 -2.74 -0.04
N LEU A 110 5.74 -1.45 -0.22
CA LEU A 110 7.05 -0.89 0.09
C LEU A 110 7.46 -1.13 1.56
N ALA A 111 6.51 -1.10 2.50
CA ALA A 111 6.78 -1.34 3.91
C ALA A 111 7.02 -2.82 4.26
N LYS A 112 6.38 -3.75 3.56
CA LYS A 112 6.45 -5.19 3.88
C LYS A 112 7.41 -5.97 2.98
N GLY A 113 7.73 -5.42 1.81
CA GLY A 113 8.47 -6.07 0.76
C GLY A 113 7.57 -6.83 -0.24
N PRO A 114 8.17 -7.30 -1.36
CA PRO A 114 7.46 -8.00 -2.42
C PRO A 114 6.77 -9.29 -1.97
N GLY A 115 5.66 -9.63 -2.61
CA GLY A 115 4.91 -10.87 -2.39
C GLY A 115 3.87 -10.79 -1.28
N VAL A 116 3.81 -9.67 -0.54
CA VAL A 116 2.86 -9.51 0.57
C VAL A 116 1.52 -8.99 0.09
N ASN A 117 1.50 -8.05 -0.85
CA ASN A 117 0.27 -7.46 -1.36
C ASN A 117 0.32 -7.43 -2.90
N PRO A 118 -0.22 -8.44 -3.59
CA PRO A 118 0.02 -8.65 -5.02
C PRO A 118 -0.39 -7.45 -5.89
N LEU A 119 -1.48 -6.76 -5.54
CA LEU A 119 -1.94 -5.57 -6.28
C LEU A 119 -1.13 -4.32 -5.95
N GLY A 120 -0.61 -4.23 -4.73
CA GLY A 120 0.33 -3.18 -4.37
C GLY A 120 1.70 -3.39 -5.01
N ASP A 121 2.18 -4.63 -5.07
CA ASP A 121 3.42 -5.02 -5.76
C ASP A 121 3.36 -4.66 -7.25
N GLU A 122 2.25 -4.99 -7.92
CA GLU A 122 2.00 -4.59 -9.31
C GLU A 122 2.06 -3.07 -9.50
N ALA A 123 1.45 -2.30 -8.57
CA ALA A 123 1.50 -0.84 -8.62
C ALA A 123 2.92 -0.30 -8.38
N VAL A 124 3.69 -0.89 -7.46
CA VAL A 124 5.10 -0.53 -7.22
C VAL A 124 5.95 -0.83 -8.46
N ALA A 125 5.73 -1.96 -9.13
CA ALA A 125 6.43 -2.32 -10.36
C ALA A 125 6.20 -1.30 -11.47
N LEU A 126 4.95 -0.86 -11.66
CA LEU A 126 4.59 0.18 -12.63
C LEU A 126 5.26 1.52 -12.29
N LEU A 127 5.27 1.91 -11.01
CA LEU A 127 5.97 3.11 -10.55
C LEU A 127 7.47 3.01 -10.78
N ALA A 128 8.09 1.87 -10.49
CA ALA A 128 9.54 1.66 -10.66
C ALA A 128 9.99 1.77 -12.12
N ALA A 129 9.08 1.55 -13.08
CA ALA A 129 9.34 1.75 -14.50
C ALA A 129 9.24 3.22 -14.94
N GLU A 130 8.66 4.12 -14.12
CA GLU A 130 8.63 5.55 -14.43
C GLU A 130 10.02 6.19 -14.19
N PRO A 131 10.57 6.96 -15.15
CA PRO A 131 11.85 7.64 -14.98
C PRO A 131 11.91 8.53 -13.73
N ALA A 132 10.78 9.12 -13.34
CA ALA A 132 10.69 9.98 -12.16
C ALA A 132 10.86 9.23 -10.82
N ALA A 133 10.66 7.91 -10.79
CA ALA A 133 10.75 7.10 -9.58
C ALA A 133 11.94 6.12 -9.57
N ALA A 134 12.80 6.17 -10.59
CA ALA A 134 13.96 5.28 -10.74
C ALA A 134 14.90 5.28 -9.52
N ASP A 135 15.11 6.44 -8.90
CA ASP A 135 15.97 6.58 -7.71
C ASP A 135 15.20 6.39 -6.38
N LEU A 136 13.91 6.04 -6.46
CA LEU A 136 13.00 5.96 -5.32
C LEU A 136 12.58 4.52 -5.00
N ILE A 137 12.68 3.62 -5.99
CA ILE A 137 12.30 2.21 -5.87
C ILE A 137 13.39 1.35 -6.52
N VAL A 138 13.86 0.32 -5.82
CA VAL A 138 14.81 -0.66 -6.39
C VAL A 138 14.04 -1.60 -7.32
N GLY A 139 13.86 -1.19 -8.58
CA GLY A 139 12.96 -1.86 -9.53
C GLY A 139 13.20 -3.36 -9.75
N GLU A 140 14.43 -3.85 -9.59
CA GLU A 140 14.75 -5.28 -9.71
C GLU A 140 14.04 -6.16 -8.66
N GLN A 141 13.63 -5.58 -7.53
CA GLN A 141 12.92 -6.29 -6.45
C GLN A 141 11.44 -6.50 -6.77
N TRP A 142 10.88 -5.82 -7.76
CA TRP A 142 9.43 -5.74 -8.02
C TRP A 142 9.03 -6.29 -9.39
N ARG A 143 9.85 -7.18 -9.96
CA ARG A 143 9.59 -7.84 -11.25
C ARG A 143 8.79 -9.13 -11.10
#